data_AF-A0A9E0RE99-F1
#
_entry.id   AF-A0A9E0RE99-F1
#
_cell.length_a   1.000
_cell.length_b   1.000
_cell.length_c   1.000
_cell.angle_alpha   90.00
_cell.angle_beta   90.00
_cell.angle_gamma   90.00
#
_symmetry.space_group_name_H-M   'P 1'
#
loop_
_entity.id
_entity.type
_entity.pdbx_description
1 polymer ?
#
loop_
_entity_poly.entity_id
_entity_poly.type
_entity_poly.pdbx_seq_one_letter_code
_entity_poly.pdbx_strand_id
1 'polypeptide(L)' 'MTNNLSKARTVNLAFTGASGAQYGLRLLQCLVAAGCRVNVMVSKAAQIVIATETDLKLPGTPPAMQ' A
#
# COMPACT_ATOMS: atom_id res chain seq x y z
N MET A 1 24.45 11.26 23.80
CA MET A 1 23.50 11.49 22.69
C MET A 1 22.44 10.40 22.79
N THR A 2 21.28 10.72 23.36
CA THR A 2 20.22 9.74 23.65
C THR A 2 19.58 9.29 22.33
N ASN A 3 19.79 8.03 21.96
CA ASN A 3 19.11 7.38 20.84
C ASN A 3 17.61 7.38 21.12
N ASN A 4 16.88 8.28 20.45
CA ASN A 4 15.44 8.27 20.45
C ASN A 4 15.01 7.13 19.51
N LEU A 5 14.95 5.90 20.03
CA LEU A 5 14.37 4.75 19.33
C LEU A 5 12.85 4.97 19.21
N SER A 6 12.44 5.85 18.31
CA SER A 6 11.04 5.95 17.91
C SER A 6 10.69 4.61 17.26
N LYS A 7 9.89 3.82 17.96
CA LYS A 7 9.40 2.52 17.49
C LYS A 7 8.84 2.71 16.08
N ALA A 8 9.36 1.95 15.10
CA ALA A 8 8.89 2.02 13.72
C ALA A 8 7.36 1.89 13.70
N ARG A 9 6.68 2.93 13.20
CA ARG A 9 5.22 3.00 13.21
C ARG A 9 4.65 1.95 12.25
N THR A 10 3.74 1.12 12.73
CA THR A 10 3.01 0.17 11.88
C THR A 10 1.70 0.77 11.42
N VAL A 11 1.43 0.75 10.11
CA VAL A 11 0.21 1.26 9.49
C VAL A 11 -0.47 0.14 8.70
N ASN A 12 -1.78 -0.04 8.87
CA ASN A 12 -2.58 -0.94 8.04
C ASN A 12 -3.23 -0.11 6.93
N LEU A 13 -2.91 -0.39 5.67
CA LEU A 13 -3.43 0.32 4.50
C LEU A 13 -4.29 -0.62 3.67
N ALA A 14 -5.57 -0.29 3.48
CA ALA A 14 -6.48 -1.08 2.67
C ALA A 14 -6.87 -0.31 1.39
N PHE A 15 -6.65 -0.95 0.24
CA PHE A 15 -7.18 -0.49 -1.04
C PHE A 15 -8.54 -1.14 -1.30
N THR A 16 -9.53 -0.32 -1.65
CA THR A 16 -10.89 -0.74 -2.02
C THR A 16 -11.17 -0.40 -3.49
N GLY A 17 -12.34 -0.79 -4.01
CA GLY A 17 -12.73 -0.57 -5.42
C GLY A 17 -13.26 0.84 -5.73
N ALA A 18 -12.88 1.85 -4.95
CA ALA A 18 -13.21 3.23 -5.25
C ALA A 18 -12.18 3.83 -6.22
N SER A 19 -12.62 4.74 -7.10
CA SER A 19 -11.70 5.51 -7.95
C SER A 19 -10.71 6.31 -7.10
N GLY A 20 -9.50 6.51 -7.60
CA GLY A 20 -8.47 7.24 -6.87
C GLY A 20 -7.21 6.43 -6.57
N ALA A 21 -6.92 5.36 -7.32
CA ALA A 21 -5.83 4.43 -7.03
C ALA A 21 -4.46 5.12 -6.85
N GLN A 22 -4.19 6.16 -7.65
CA GLN A 22 -2.94 6.92 -7.56
C GLN A 22 -2.70 7.54 -6.17
N TYR A 23 -3.75 7.94 -5.46
CA TYR A 23 -3.62 8.55 -4.14
C TYR A 23 -3.18 7.53 -3.10
N GLY A 24 -3.79 6.35 -3.11
CA GLY A 24 -3.40 5.26 -2.22
C GLY A 24 -1.96 4.78 -2.49
N LEU A 25 -1.57 4.66 -3.76
CA LEU A 25 -0.21 4.28 -4.15
C LEU A 25 0.80 5.34 -3.72
N ARG A 26 0.49 6.63 -3.92
CA ARG A 26 1.38 7.71 -3.47
C ARG A 26 1.51 7.75 -1.95
N LEU A 27 0.43 7.53 -1.22
CA LEU A 27 0.46 7.42 0.24
C LEU A 27 1.34 6.24 0.70
N LEU A 28 1.20 5.07 0.08
CA LEU A 28 2.03 3.91 0.38
C LEU A 28 3.52 4.22 0.20
N GLN A 29 3.90 4.86 -0.91
CA GLN A 29 5.29 5.29 -1.14
C GLN A 29 5.79 6.23 -0.03
N CYS A 30 4.99 7.22 0.37
CA CYS A 30 5.35 8.16 1.43
C CYS A 30 5.53 7.46 2.79
N LEU A 31 4.65 6.51 3.14
CA LEU A 31 4.74 5.75 4.39
C LEU A 31 6.00 4.89 4.44
N VAL A 32 6.33 4.21 3.34
CA VAL A 32 7.56 3.41 3.23
C VAL A 32 8.79 4.31 3.32
N ALA A 33 8.81 5.44 2.60
CA ALA A 33 9.91 6.40 2.66
C ALA A 33 10.10 7.01 4.06
N ALA A 34 9.04 7.12 4.85
CA ALA A 34 9.08 7.58 6.24
C ALA A 34 9.53 6.49 7.25
N GLY A 35 9.93 5.30 6.78
CA GLY A 35 10.36 4.19 7.64
C GLY A 35 9.22 3.50 8.39
N CYS A 36 7.96 3.66 7.94
CA CYS A 36 6.83 2.95 8.53
C CYS A 36 6.79 1.50 8.02
N ARG A 37 6.41 0.56 8.89
CA ARG A 37 5.98 -0.77 8.47
C ARG A 37 4.55 -0.68 7.96
N VAL A 38 4.29 -1.06 6.71
CA VAL A 38 2.93 -1.01 6.14
C VAL A 38 2.42 -2.42 5.87
N ASN A 39 1.31 -2.78 6.49
CA ASN A 39 0.56 -3.99 6.12
C ASN A 39 -0.47 -3.58 5.07
N VAL A 40 -0.36 -4.13 3.86
CA VAL A 40 -1.22 -3.77 2.73
C VAL A 40 -2.29 -4.84 2.51
N MET A 41 -3.54 -4.39 2.36
CA MET A 41 -4.67 -5.23 1.96
C MET A 41 -5.26 -4.68 0.67
N VAL A 42 -5.59 -5.55 -0.28
CA VAL A 42 -6.15 -5.16 -1.57
C VAL A 42 -7.34 -6.06 -1.88
N SER A 43 -8.52 -5.48 -2.02
CA SER A 43 -9.71 -6.24 -2.44
C SER A 43 -9.68 -6.59 -3.92
N LYS A 44 -10.50 -7.54 -4.36
CA LYS A 44 -10.60 -7.87 -5.79
C LYS A 44 -11.03 -6.67 -6.64
N ALA A 45 -11.97 -5.86 -6.14
CA ALA A 45 -12.39 -4.64 -6.81
C ALA A 45 -11.26 -3.60 -6.89
N ALA A 46 -10.44 -3.48 -5.84
CA ALA A 46 -9.28 -2.59 -5.84
C ALA A 46 -8.23 -3.00 -6.89
N GLN A 47 -7.99 -4.30 -7.08
CA GLN A 47 -7.08 -4.79 -8.13
C GLN A 47 -7.52 -4.32 -9.52
N ILE A 48 -8.83 -4.36 -9.79
CA ILE A 48 -9.40 -3.93 -11.08
C ILE A 48 -9.21 -2.42 -11.25
N VAL A 49 -9.55 -1.62 -10.23
CA VAL A 49 -9.39 -0.16 -10.29
C VAL A 49 -7.93 0.24 -10.47
N ILE A 50 -7.00 -0.36 -9.71
CA ILE A 50 -5.56 -0.10 -9.84
C ILE A 50 -5.07 -0.40 -11.26
N ALA A 51 -5.45 -1.54 -11.84
CA ALA A 51 -5.08 -1.91 -13.21
C ALA A 51 -5.76 -1.05 -14.28
N THR A 52 -6.87 -0.38 -13.96
CA THR A 52 -7.62 0.49 -14.89
C THR A 52 -7.09 1.92 -14.87
N GLU A 53 -6.75 2.44 -13.68
CA GLU A 53 -6.33 3.83 -13.48
C GLU A 53 -4.81 4.02 -13.55
N THR A 54 -4.02 2.94 -13.51
CA THR A 54 -2.56 3.00 -13.46
C THR A 54 -1.92 1.89 -14.30
N ASP A 55 -0.63 2.03 -14.62
CA ASP A 55 0.13 0.99 -15.32
C ASP A 55 0.50 -0.21 -14.41
N LEU A 56 0.13 -0.18 -13.13
CA LEU A 56 0.47 -1.23 -12.17
C LEU A 56 -0.48 -2.43 -12.30
N LYS A 57 0.08 -3.61 -12.61
CA LYS A 57 -0.65 -4.87 -12.61
C LYS A 57 -0.34 -5.65 -11.35
N LEU A 58 -1.30 -5.67 -10.42
CA LEU A 58 -1.17 -6.48 -9.21
C LEU A 58 -1.47 -7.95 -9.51
N PRO A 59 -0.70 -8.89 -8.91
CA PRO A 59 -0.97 -10.31 -9.04
C PRO A 59 -2.36 -10.66 -8.51
N GLY A 60 -3.10 -11.49 -9.26
CA GLY A 60 -4.49 -11.82 -8.95
C GLY A 60 -4.68 -12.82 -7.81
N THR A 61 -3.59 -13.36 -7.23
CA THR A 61 -3.63 -14.38 -6.18
C THR A 61 -2.68 -14.02 -5.02
N PRO A 62 -3.04 -14.35 -3.77
CA PRO A 62 -2.18 -14.08 -2.61
C PRO A 62 -0.77 -14.71 -2.67
N PRO A 63 -0.58 -15.95 -3.16
CA PRO A 63 0.75 -16.54 -3.27
C PRO A 63 1.70 -15.76 -4.19
N ALA A 64 1.16 -15.08 -5.21
CA ALA A 64 1.94 -14.29 -6.14
C ALA A 64 2.22 -12.85 -5.66
N MET A 65 1.71 -12.46 -4.49
CA MET A 65 1.86 -11.12 -3.88
C MET A 65 2.93 -11.10 -2.76
N GLN A 66 3.72 -12.17 -2.61
CA GLN A 66 4.78 -12.27 -1.60
C GLN A 66 6.03 -11.47 -1.95
#